data_AF-A0A7Y7TD90-F1
#
_entry.id   AF-A0A7Y7TD90-F1
#
_cell.length_a   1.000
_cell.length_b   1.000
_cell.length_c   1.000
_cell.angle_alpha   90.00
_cell.angle_beta   90.00
_cell.angle_gamma   90.00
#
_symmetry.space_group_name_H-M   'P 1'
#
loop_
_entity.id
_entity.type
_entity.pdbx_description
1 polymer ?
#
loop_
_entity_poly.entity_id
_entity_poly.type
_entity_poly.pdbx_seq_one_letter_code
_entity_poly.pdbx_strand_id
1 'polypeptide(L)'
;MSNTQSTDLQTIHDQVKQWLDDVVIGLNLCPFAAKPQRNKQIKIFVSEANTEEALLEDIMTHFVELDNTPVAELETTLVVVPNMLQDFFDYNMFIDWVEALIKQQDWEGVYQVATFHPDYCFGGADPEDDENLTNRSPYPVYHLIREASMEKVLKHYPNPEAIPDTNIARVESLTPEERRKLFPYLFS
;
A
#
# COMPACT_ATOMS: atom_id res chain seq x y z
N MET A 1 -24.25 -16.31 -10.61
CA MET A 1 -23.82 -15.16 -9.78
C MET A 1 -22.30 -15.12 -9.58
N SER A 2 -21.58 -16.23 -9.78
CA SER A 2 -20.12 -16.36 -9.58
C SER A 2 -19.21 -15.72 -10.64
N ASN A 3 -19.69 -15.44 -11.86
CA ASN A 3 -18.83 -14.90 -12.93
C ASN A 3 -18.66 -13.37 -12.89
N THR A 4 -19.61 -12.65 -12.29
CA THR A 4 -19.56 -11.18 -12.24
C THR A 4 -18.68 -10.71 -11.08
N GLN A 5 -18.79 -11.36 -9.91
CA GLN A 5 -17.98 -11.04 -8.72
C GLN A 5 -16.49 -11.36 -8.91
N SER A 6 -16.16 -12.47 -9.58
CA SER A 6 -14.75 -12.78 -9.91
C SER A 6 -14.13 -11.82 -10.92
N THR A 7 -14.94 -11.30 -11.87
CA THR A 7 -14.49 -10.30 -12.84
C THR A 7 -14.21 -8.95 -12.16
N ASP A 8 -14.95 -8.61 -11.10
CA ASP A 8 -14.77 -7.38 -10.34
C ASP A 8 -13.49 -7.42 -9.49
N LEU A 9 -13.25 -8.51 -8.74
CA LEU A 9 -12.04 -8.69 -7.95
C LEU A 9 -10.76 -8.68 -8.79
N GLN A 10 -10.79 -9.32 -9.97
CA GLN A 10 -9.65 -9.29 -10.89
C GLN A 10 -9.39 -7.87 -11.42
N THR A 11 -10.45 -7.12 -11.70
CA THR A 11 -10.32 -5.72 -12.16
C THR A 11 -9.67 -4.85 -11.10
N ILE A 12 -10.13 -4.95 -9.84
CA ILE A 12 -9.57 -4.24 -8.69
C ILE A 12 -8.09 -4.60 -8.50
N HIS A 13 -7.79 -5.91 -8.53
CA HIS A 13 -6.41 -6.41 -8.45
C HIS A 13 -5.52 -5.76 -9.53
N ASP A 14 -5.98 -5.76 -10.78
CA ASP A 14 -5.20 -5.25 -11.91
C ASP A 14 -5.01 -3.72 -11.84
N GLN A 15 -5.99 -2.98 -11.33
CA GLN A 15 -5.86 -1.54 -11.09
C GLN A 15 -4.83 -1.23 -10.00
N VAL A 16 -4.86 -1.95 -8.88
CA VAL A 16 -3.84 -1.79 -7.82
C VAL A 16 -2.47 -2.22 -8.32
N LYS A 17 -2.38 -3.30 -9.10
CA LYS A 17 -1.13 -3.72 -9.71
C LYS A 17 -0.57 -2.65 -10.65
N GLN A 18 -1.42 -2.06 -11.49
CA GLN A 18 -1.00 -0.98 -12.40
C GLN A 18 -0.50 0.24 -11.62
N TRP A 19 -1.21 0.64 -10.56
CA TRP A 19 -0.77 1.71 -9.66
C TRP A 19 0.58 1.40 -9.00
N LEU A 20 0.78 0.19 -8.48
CA LEU A 20 2.05 -0.24 -7.90
C LEU A 20 3.19 -0.12 -8.92
N ASP A 21 2.97 -0.59 -10.15
CA ASP A 21 3.98 -0.59 -11.21
C ASP A 21 4.29 0.82 -11.72
N ASP A 22 3.28 1.64 -11.98
CA ASP A 22 3.45 2.96 -12.61
C ASP A 22 3.75 4.08 -11.61
N VAL A 23 3.10 4.07 -10.46
CA VAL A 23 3.20 5.14 -9.46
C VAL A 23 4.29 4.81 -8.45
N VAL A 24 4.12 3.75 -7.67
CA VAL A 24 5.04 3.44 -6.57
C VAL A 24 6.44 3.09 -7.10
N ILE A 25 6.51 2.21 -8.09
CA ILE A 25 7.78 1.77 -8.70
C ILE A 25 8.20 2.72 -9.81
N GLY A 26 7.29 3.09 -10.72
CA GLY A 26 7.61 3.92 -11.88
C GLY A 26 8.05 5.34 -11.55
N LEU A 27 7.54 5.94 -10.47
CA LEU A 27 8.04 7.22 -9.94
C LEU A 27 9.17 7.04 -8.92
N ASN A 28 9.54 5.80 -8.59
CA ASN A 28 10.54 5.46 -7.58
C ASN A 28 10.22 6.05 -6.19
N LEU A 29 8.94 5.99 -5.78
CA LEU A 29 8.50 6.45 -4.45
C LEU A 29 8.92 5.48 -3.35
N CYS A 30 9.01 4.19 -3.68
CA CYS A 30 9.42 3.16 -2.73
C CYS A 30 10.64 2.39 -3.27
N PRO A 31 11.84 2.57 -2.71
CA PRO A 31 13.03 1.87 -3.19
C PRO A 31 12.99 0.35 -2.90
N PHE A 32 12.03 -0.10 -2.09
CA PHE A 32 11.89 -1.48 -1.67
C PHE A 32 10.98 -2.29 -2.58
N ALA A 33 10.10 -1.67 -3.37
CA ALA A 33 9.06 -2.37 -4.14
C ALA A 33 9.58 -2.97 -5.46
N ALA A 34 10.55 -2.33 -6.11
CA ALA A 34 10.96 -2.69 -7.47
C ALA A 34 11.60 -4.09 -7.58
N LYS A 35 12.42 -4.50 -6.61
CA LYS A 35 13.09 -5.81 -6.62
C LYS A 35 12.11 -6.96 -6.31
N PRO A 36 11.31 -6.92 -5.23
CA PRO A 36 10.28 -7.91 -4.96
C PRO A 36 9.31 -8.05 -6.13
N GLN A 37 8.90 -6.94 -6.77
CA GLN A 37 8.00 -6.99 -7.93
C GLN A 37 8.61 -7.76 -9.10
N ARG A 38 9.86 -7.47 -9.49
CA ARG A 38 10.56 -8.20 -10.56
C ARG A 38 10.68 -9.69 -10.27
N ASN A 39 10.85 -10.04 -9.00
CA ASN A 39 10.97 -11.41 -8.55
C ASN A 39 9.62 -12.11 -8.33
N LYS A 40 8.49 -11.39 -8.51
CA LYS A 40 7.12 -11.88 -8.23
C LYS A 40 6.91 -12.28 -6.77
N GLN A 41 7.48 -11.49 -5.86
CA GLN A 41 7.44 -11.70 -4.41
C GLN A 41 6.46 -10.74 -3.70
N ILE A 42 5.61 -10.05 -4.46
CA ILE A 42 4.53 -9.20 -3.94
C ILE A 42 3.20 -9.89 -4.22
N LYS A 43 2.44 -10.17 -3.17
CA LYS A 43 1.05 -10.62 -3.29
C LYS A 43 0.12 -9.41 -3.22
N ILE A 44 -0.88 -9.36 -4.09
CA ILE A 44 -2.01 -8.43 -3.99
C ILE A 44 -3.22 -9.27 -3.63
N PHE A 45 -3.77 -9.04 -2.44
CA PHE A 45 -4.97 -9.68 -1.94
C PHE A 45 -6.11 -8.66 -1.93
N VAL A 46 -7.21 -8.97 -2.60
CA VAL A 46 -8.41 -8.13 -2.60
C VAL A 46 -9.37 -8.70 -1.56
N SER A 47 -9.55 -7.96 -0.46
CA SER A 47 -10.45 -8.35 0.62
C SER A 47 -11.90 -8.20 0.20
N GLU A 48 -12.73 -9.18 0.57
CA GLU A 48 -14.19 -9.11 0.43
C GLU A 48 -14.87 -8.71 1.76
N ALA A 49 -14.09 -8.29 2.76
CA ALA A 49 -14.60 -7.89 4.06
C ALA A 49 -15.59 -6.72 3.96
N ASN A 50 -16.64 -6.79 4.76
CA ASN A 50 -17.64 -5.72 4.93
C ASN A 50 -17.78 -5.30 6.41
N THR A 51 -16.92 -5.81 7.28
CA THR A 51 -16.82 -5.42 8.70
C THR A 51 -15.37 -5.32 9.10
N GLU A 52 -15.08 -4.53 10.13
CA GLU A 52 -13.73 -4.31 10.64
C GLU A 52 -13.10 -5.61 11.15
N GLU A 53 -13.86 -6.47 11.83
CA GLU A 53 -13.37 -7.74 12.36
C GLU A 53 -12.93 -8.69 11.24
N ALA A 54 -13.72 -8.76 10.15
CA ALA A 54 -13.41 -9.61 9.01
C ALA A 54 -12.16 -9.09 8.27
N LEU A 55 -12.01 -7.77 8.15
CA LEU A 55 -10.82 -7.17 7.55
C LEU A 55 -9.57 -7.40 8.42
N LEU A 56 -9.69 -7.31 9.74
CA LEU A 56 -8.59 -7.57 10.65
C LEU A 56 -8.16 -9.04 10.61
N GLU A 57 -9.10 -9.97 10.47
CA GLU A 57 -8.83 -11.40 10.24
C GLU A 57 -8.10 -11.65 8.91
N ASP A 58 -8.51 -10.98 7.83
CA ASP A 58 -7.83 -11.01 6.53
C ASP A 58 -6.37 -10.53 6.65
N ILE A 59 -6.14 -9.40 7.32
CA ILE A 59 -4.80 -8.83 7.54
C ILE A 59 -3.96 -9.78 8.39
N MET A 60 -4.51 -10.31 9.49
CA MET A 60 -3.82 -11.29 10.34
C MET A 60 -3.41 -12.52 9.54
N THR A 61 -4.30 -13.06 8.71
CA THR A 61 -4.03 -14.22 7.85
C THR A 61 -2.84 -13.97 6.93
N HIS A 62 -2.72 -12.76 6.37
CA HIS A 62 -1.62 -12.41 5.48
C HIS A 62 -0.30 -12.14 6.21
N PHE A 63 -0.32 -11.65 7.45
CA PHE A 63 0.88 -11.65 8.30
C PHE A 63 1.36 -13.08 8.61
N VAL A 64 0.44 -13.98 8.97
CA VAL A 64 0.75 -15.39 9.23
C VAL A 64 1.29 -16.07 7.97
N GLU A 65 0.74 -15.77 6.80
CA GLU A 65 1.26 -16.28 5.52
C GLU A 65 2.68 -15.79 5.26
N LEU A 66 2.96 -14.50 5.47
CA LEU A 66 4.31 -13.96 5.38
C LEU A 66 5.24 -14.69 6.37
N ASP A 67 4.84 -14.88 7.61
CA ASP A 67 5.70 -15.49 8.62
C ASP A 67 6.07 -16.94 8.28
N ASN A 68 5.13 -17.69 7.70
CA ASN A 68 5.32 -19.09 7.32
C ASN A 68 5.91 -19.29 5.93
N THR A 69 6.08 -18.23 5.14
CA THR A 69 6.58 -18.32 3.76
C THR A 69 7.99 -17.73 3.66
N PRO A 70 8.96 -18.41 3.05
CA PRO A 70 10.28 -17.84 2.83
C PRO A 70 10.24 -16.55 1.99
N VAL A 71 11.10 -15.58 2.32
CA VAL A 71 11.21 -14.30 1.58
C VAL A 71 11.49 -14.51 0.08
N ALA A 72 12.15 -15.62 -0.28
CA ALA A 72 12.40 -15.98 -1.67
C ALA A 72 11.11 -16.23 -2.47
N GLU A 73 10.01 -16.58 -1.80
CA GLU A 73 8.71 -16.90 -2.40
C GLU A 73 7.72 -15.75 -2.22
N LEU A 74 7.63 -15.19 -1.00
CA LEU A 74 6.73 -14.08 -0.67
C LEU A 74 7.43 -13.09 0.26
N GLU A 75 7.61 -11.85 -0.21
CA GLU A 75 8.33 -10.81 0.51
C GLU A 75 7.39 -9.80 1.15
N THR A 76 6.34 -9.37 0.45
CA THR A 76 5.34 -8.41 0.96
C THR A 76 3.94 -8.72 0.46
N THR A 77 2.92 -8.21 1.15
CA THR A 77 1.52 -8.34 0.74
C THR A 77 0.83 -6.98 0.74
N LEU A 78 0.10 -6.65 -0.33
CA LEU A 78 -0.85 -5.55 -0.39
C LEU A 78 -2.26 -6.11 -0.11
N VAL A 79 -2.88 -5.67 0.97
CA VAL A 79 -4.29 -5.96 1.30
C VAL A 79 -5.14 -4.78 0.81
N VAL A 80 -5.95 -5.02 -0.21
CA VAL A 80 -6.82 -4.03 -0.87
C VAL A 80 -8.22 -4.14 -0.28
N VAL A 81 -8.84 -3.01 0.07
CA VAL A 81 -10.14 -2.95 0.75
C VAL A 81 -11.16 -2.18 -0.10
N PRO A 82 -11.80 -2.83 -1.10
CA PRO A 82 -12.70 -2.14 -2.02
C PRO A 82 -14.11 -1.90 -1.45
N ASN A 83 -14.54 -2.68 -0.45
CA ASN A 83 -15.93 -2.75 -0.01
C ASN A 83 -16.23 -1.93 1.26
N MET A 84 -15.22 -1.37 1.91
CA MET A 84 -15.36 -0.53 3.11
C MET A 84 -14.16 0.43 3.26
N LEU A 85 -14.22 1.33 4.25
CA LEU A 85 -13.15 2.31 4.55
C LEU A 85 -12.82 3.27 3.40
N GLN A 86 -13.81 3.66 2.59
CA GLN A 86 -13.68 4.71 1.58
C GLN A 86 -13.69 6.10 2.21
N ASP A 87 -14.25 6.24 3.42
CA ASP A 87 -14.08 7.43 4.22
C ASP A 87 -12.68 7.42 4.88
N PHE A 88 -11.90 8.47 4.64
CA PHE A 88 -10.52 8.53 5.12
C PHE A 88 -10.43 8.61 6.66
N PHE A 89 -11.42 9.17 7.34
CA PHE A 89 -11.42 9.21 8.80
C PHE A 89 -11.62 7.81 9.39
N ASP A 90 -12.59 7.06 8.87
CA ASP A 90 -12.81 5.66 9.27
C ASP A 90 -11.57 4.80 8.94
N TYR A 91 -10.96 4.99 7.76
CA TYR A 91 -9.70 4.35 7.40
C TYR A 91 -8.58 4.64 8.40
N ASN A 92 -8.39 5.91 8.79
CA ASN A 92 -7.36 6.29 9.77
C ASN A 92 -7.60 5.65 11.14
N MET A 93 -8.85 5.61 11.60
CA MET A 93 -9.18 4.91 12.85
C MET A 93 -8.85 3.41 12.78
N PHE A 94 -9.01 2.79 11.62
CA PHE A 94 -8.71 1.38 11.46
C PHE A 94 -7.20 1.08 11.53
N ILE A 95 -6.33 2.03 11.21
CA ILE A 95 -4.87 1.86 11.33
C ILE A 95 -4.50 1.49 12.78
N ASP A 96 -5.12 2.11 13.78
CA ASP A 96 -4.87 1.81 15.20
C ASP A 96 -5.15 0.34 15.53
N TRP A 97 -6.15 -0.29 14.89
CA TRP A 97 -6.43 -1.71 15.07
C TRP A 97 -5.34 -2.60 14.46
N VAL A 98 -4.82 -2.22 13.29
CA VAL A 98 -3.71 -2.94 12.64
C VAL A 98 -2.43 -2.83 13.48
N GLU A 99 -2.13 -1.65 14.02
CA GLU A 99 -0.98 -1.46 14.92
C GLU A 99 -1.13 -2.25 16.23
N ALA A 100 -2.34 -2.26 16.82
CA ALA A 100 -2.63 -3.05 18.00
C ALA A 100 -2.45 -4.56 17.74
N LEU A 101 -2.84 -5.04 16.56
CA LEU A 101 -2.63 -6.43 16.13
C LEU A 101 -1.14 -6.78 16.05
N ILE A 102 -0.32 -5.92 15.41
CA ILE A 102 1.14 -6.14 15.30
C ILE A 102 1.76 -6.25 16.69
N LYS A 103 1.39 -5.34 17.60
CA LYS A 103 1.85 -5.37 18.98
C LYS A 103 1.41 -6.61 19.74
N GLN A 104 0.16 -7.04 19.57
CA GLN A 104 -0.38 -8.21 20.26
C GLN A 104 0.31 -9.52 19.85
N GLN A 105 0.79 -9.61 18.62
CA GLN A 105 1.47 -10.79 18.07
C GLN A 105 3.00 -10.73 18.20
N ASP A 106 3.54 -9.76 18.95
CA ASP A 106 4.99 -9.52 19.09
C ASP A 106 5.70 -9.32 17.72
N TRP A 107 5.00 -8.71 16.77
CA TRP A 107 5.51 -8.42 15.41
C TRP A 107 6.15 -7.02 15.28
N GLU A 108 6.22 -6.25 16.36
CA GLU A 108 6.96 -4.98 16.41
C GLU A 108 8.44 -5.22 16.04
N GLY A 109 8.97 -4.47 15.08
CA GLY A 109 10.34 -4.66 14.57
C GLY A 109 10.49 -5.83 13.58
N VAL A 110 9.40 -6.57 13.32
CA VAL A 110 9.37 -7.66 12.33
C VAL A 110 8.63 -7.20 11.07
N TYR A 111 7.48 -6.56 11.26
CA TYR A 111 6.63 -6.07 10.20
C TYR A 111 6.28 -4.60 10.38
N GLN A 112 6.27 -3.88 9.26
CA GLN A 112 5.73 -2.53 9.14
C GLN A 112 4.56 -2.53 8.16
N VAL A 113 3.60 -1.64 8.38
CA VAL A 113 2.49 -1.40 7.46
C VAL A 113 2.64 -0.01 6.85
N ALA A 114 2.74 0.05 5.53
CA ALA A 114 2.58 1.30 4.79
C ALA A 114 1.12 1.47 4.34
N THR A 115 0.57 2.66 4.50
CA THR A 115 -0.85 2.96 4.34
C THR A 115 -1.09 3.84 3.12
N PHE A 116 -2.13 3.51 2.36
CA PHE A 116 -2.52 4.21 1.15
C PHE A 116 -4.04 4.30 1.05
N HIS A 117 -4.54 5.43 0.58
CA HIS A 117 -5.98 5.70 0.49
C HIS A 117 -6.27 6.64 -0.70
N PRO A 118 -7.43 6.56 -1.40
CA PRO A 118 -7.77 7.49 -2.47
C PRO A 118 -7.74 8.94 -2.03
N ASP A 119 -8.30 9.21 -0.84
CA ASP A 119 -8.36 10.53 -0.22
C ASP A 119 -7.25 10.73 0.83
N TYR A 120 -6.09 10.08 0.67
CA TYR A 120 -5.00 10.25 1.63
C TYR A 120 -4.66 11.74 1.79
N CYS A 121 -4.57 12.18 3.04
CA CYS A 121 -4.19 13.55 3.43
C CYS A 121 -3.27 13.50 4.65
N PHE A 122 -2.05 14.00 4.52
CA PHE A 122 -1.11 14.04 5.65
C PHE A 122 -1.56 15.03 6.73
N GLY A 123 -1.22 14.73 7.98
CA GLY A 123 -1.54 15.61 9.11
C GLY A 123 -0.86 16.97 8.95
N GLY A 124 -1.65 18.02 8.74
CA GLY A 124 -1.17 19.39 8.56
C GLY A 124 -1.06 19.85 7.09
N ALA A 125 -1.29 18.95 6.13
CA ALA A 125 -1.37 19.25 4.70
C ALA A 125 -2.73 19.85 4.33
N ASP A 126 -2.79 20.62 3.24
CA ASP A 126 -4.05 20.90 2.56
C ASP A 126 -4.50 19.66 1.76
N PRO A 127 -5.81 19.33 1.72
CA PRO A 127 -6.31 18.23 0.90
C PRO A 127 -5.92 18.31 -0.59
N GLU A 128 -5.64 19.49 -1.12
CA GLU A 128 -5.21 19.66 -2.52
C GLU A 128 -3.68 19.66 -2.69
N ASP A 129 -2.90 19.51 -1.60
CA ASP A 129 -1.44 19.50 -1.68
C ASP A 129 -0.94 18.24 -2.41
N ASP A 130 0.04 18.46 -3.28
CA ASP A 130 0.62 17.42 -4.13
C ASP A 130 1.36 16.36 -3.34
N GLU A 131 1.86 16.68 -2.13
CA GLU A 131 2.52 15.71 -1.26
C GLU A 131 1.63 14.52 -0.94
N ASN A 132 0.31 14.73 -0.88
CA ASN A 132 -0.65 13.66 -0.64
C ASN A 132 -0.59 12.58 -1.73
N LEU A 133 -0.22 12.95 -2.96
CA LEU A 133 -0.09 12.01 -4.08
C LEU A 133 0.95 10.90 -3.81
N THR A 134 1.88 11.07 -2.87
CA THR A 134 2.83 10.00 -2.52
C THR A 134 2.13 8.78 -1.91
N ASN A 135 0.98 8.98 -1.26
CA ASN A 135 0.22 7.95 -0.56
C ASN A 135 -1.20 7.75 -1.12
N ARG A 136 -1.56 8.43 -2.21
CA ARG A 136 -2.84 8.19 -2.87
C ARG A 136 -2.83 6.94 -3.74
N SER A 137 -3.86 6.12 -3.58
CA SER A 137 -4.05 4.84 -4.27
C SER A 137 -5.47 4.71 -4.86
N PRO A 138 -5.72 3.77 -5.78
CA PRO A 138 -7.05 3.58 -6.37
C PRO A 138 -8.11 3.11 -5.36
N TYR A 139 -7.67 2.43 -4.30
CA TYR A 139 -8.49 1.88 -3.21
C TYR A 139 -7.75 2.06 -1.88
N PRO A 140 -8.44 1.96 -0.73
CA PRO A 140 -7.79 1.78 0.56
C PRO A 140 -6.90 0.53 0.52
N VAL A 141 -5.63 0.68 0.92
CA VAL A 141 -4.63 -0.40 0.86
C VAL A 141 -3.75 -0.37 2.10
N TYR A 142 -3.47 -1.57 2.64
CA TYR A 142 -2.45 -1.81 3.66
C TYR A 142 -1.33 -2.64 3.04
N HIS A 143 -0.11 -2.09 2.99
CA HIS A 143 1.06 -2.80 2.49
C HIS A 143 1.85 -3.38 3.67
N LEU A 144 1.76 -4.70 3.84
CA LEU A 144 2.46 -5.47 4.86
C LEU A 144 3.89 -5.76 4.39
N ILE A 145 4.88 -5.21 5.09
CA ILE A 145 6.29 -5.23 4.69
C ILE A 145 7.14 -5.84 5.81
N ARG A 146 8.08 -6.72 5.45
CA ARG A 146 9.08 -7.22 6.41
C ARG A 146 10.15 -6.17 6.66
N GLU A 147 10.32 -5.75 7.91
CA GLU A 147 11.34 -4.76 8.28
C GLU A 147 12.75 -5.24 7.94
N ALA A 148 13.05 -6.52 8.16
CA ALA A 148 14.34 -7.12 7.81
C ALA A 148 14.69 -7.01 6.31
N SER A 149 13.69 -6.94 5.42
CA SER A 149 13.90 -6.70 3.99
C SER A 149 14.19 -5.22 3.71
N MET A 150 13.46 -4.32 4.36
CA MET A 150 13.65 -2.88 4.26
C MET A 150 15.05 -2.48 4.76
N GLU A 151 15.46 -2.94 5.93
CA GLU A 151 16.78 -2.66 6.52
C GLU A 151 17.94 -3.04 5.59
N LYS A 152 17.83 -4.18 4.89
CA LYS A 152 18.87 -4.64 3.96
C LYS A 152 19.06 -3.66 2.80
N VAL A 153 17.97 -3.09 2.30
CA VAL A 153 18.03 -2.10 1.21
C VAL A 153 18.51 -0.76 1.76
N LEU A 154 17.98 -0.33 2.91
CA LEU A 154 18.35 0.93 3.57
C LEU A 154 19.85 1.04 3.86
N LYS A 155 20.52 -0.06 4.24
CA LYS A 155 21.99 -0.11 4.45
C LYS A 155 22.81 0.31 3.23
N HIS A 156 22.25 0.20 2.04
CA HIS A 156 22.89 0.53 0.78
C HIS A 156 22.25 1.72 0.06
N TYR A 157 21.15 2.26 0.61
CA TYR A 157 20.45 3.39 0.04
C TYR A 157 21.08 4.69 0.56
N PRO A 158 21.54 5.59 -0.33
CA PRO A 158 22.11 6.86 0.10
C PRO A 158 21.01 7.74 0.72
N ASN A 159 21.27 8.29 1.90
CA ASN A 159 20.37 9.21 2.62
C ASN A 159 18.91 8.75 2.67
N PRO A 160 18.61 7.61 3.33
CA PRO A 160 17.25 7.08 3.40
C PRO A 160 16.26 8.05 4.08
N GLU A 161 16.75 8.90 4.98
CA GLU A 161 15.94 9.92 5.64
C GLU A 161 15.38 10.97 4.66
N ALA A 162 15.99 11.12 3.48
CA ALA A 162 15.53 12.04 2.44
C ALA A 162 14.48 11.42 1.50
N ILE A 163 14.07 10.17 1.70
CA ILE A 163 13.05 9.50 0.87
C ILE A 163 11.73 10.29 0.87
N PRO A 164 11.17 10.74 2.02
CA PRO A 164 9.95 11.53 2.02
C PRO A 164 10.07 12.80 1.17
N ASP A 165 11.11 13.62 1.40
CA ASP A 165 11.34 14.86 0.64
C ASP A 165 11.53 14.59 -0.85
N THR A 166 12.23 13.51 -1.20
CA THR A 166 12.46 13.09 -2.60
C THR A 166 11.14 12.69 -3.27
N ASN A 167 10.27 11.99 -2.54
CA ASN A 167 8.97 11.56 -3.03
C ASN A 167 8.06 12.76 -3.28
N ILE A 168 8.00 13.70 -2.33
CA ILE A 168 7.23 14.95 -2.44
C ILE A 168 7.69 15.74 -3.67
N ALA A 169 8.99 16.03 -3.76
CA ALA A 169 9.55 16.76 -4.89
C ALA A 169 9.27 16.05 -6.24
N ARG A 170 9.25 14.72 -6.24
CA ARG A 170 8.96 13.93 -7.44
C ARG A 170 7.51 14.04 -7.89
N VAL A 171 6.55 14.02 -6.97
CA VAL A 171 5.12 14.15 -7.31
C VAL A 171 4.74 15.59 -7.65
N GLU A 172 5.33 16.58 -6.95
CA GLU A 172 5.17 18.00 -7.27
C GLU A 172 5.65 18.32 -8.69
N SER A 173 6.74 17.67 -9.14
CA SER A 173 7.29 17.88 -10.48
C SER A 173 6.44 17.27 -11.61
N LEU A 174 5.36 16.54 -11.30
CA LEU A 174 4.48 15.95 -12.31
C LEU A 174 3.64 17.02 -13.00
N THR A 175 3.62 16.97 -14.33
CA THR A 175 2.71 17.78 -15.14
C THR A 175 1.25 17.37 -14.93
N PRO A 176 0.26 18.25 -15.20
CA PRO A 176 -1.15 17.89 -15.10
C PRO A 176 -1.55 16.68 -15.96
N GLU A 177 -0.93 16.48 -17.11
CA GLU A 177 -1.17 15.33 -17.98
C GLU A 177 -0.66 14.03 -17.34
N GLU A 178 0.56 14.05 -16.78
CA GLU A 178 1.10 12.90 -16.05
C GLU A 178 0.24 12.56 -14.82
N ARG A 179 -0.22 13.56 -14.06
CA ARG A 179 -1.11 13.33 -12.91
C ARG A 179 -2.41 12.64 -13.32
N ARG A 180 -3.06 13.10 -14.39
CA ARG A 180 -4.27 12.43 -14.92
C ARG A 180 -4.01 11.01 -15.40
N LYS A 181 -2.83 10.76 -15.98
CA LYS A 181 -2.45 9.44 -16.45
C LYS A 181 -2.17 8.47 -15.31
N LEU A 182 -1.47 8.93 -14.27
CA LEU A 182 -0.99 8.12 -13.15
C LEU A 182 -2.06 7.94 -12.06
N PHE A 183 -2.93 8.94 -11.88
CA PHE A 183 -3.99 8.96 -10.88
C PHE A 183 -5.37 9.20 -11.53
N PRO A 184 -5.78 8.40 -12.53
CA PRO A 184 -7.02 8.67 -13.27
C PRO A 184 -8.27 8.66 -12.39
N TYR A 185 -8.23 7.94 -11.26
CA TYR A 185 -9.30 7.83 -10.27
C TYR A 185 -9.48 9.08 -9.39
N LEU A 186 -8.53 10.01 -9.39
CA LEU A 186 -8.64 11.28 -8.64
C LEU A 186 -9.19 12.43 -9.49
N PHE A 187 -9.14 12.30 -10.82
CA PHE A 187 -9.45 13.38 -11.76
C PHE A 187 -10.61 13.03 -12.72
N SER A 188 -11.36 11.97 -12.38
CA SER A 188 -12.51 11.47 -13.11
C SER A 188 -13.80 12.22 -12.81
#